data_AF-A0A7V9HX02-F1
#
_entry.id   AF-A0A7V9HX02-F1
#
_cell.length_a   1.000
_cell.length_b   1.000
_cell.length_c   1.000
_cell.angle_alpha   90.00
_cell.angle_beta   90.00
_cell.angle_gamma   90.00
#
_symmetry.space_group_name_H-M   'P 1'
#
loop_
_entity.id
_entity.type
_entity.pdbx_description
1 polymer ?
#
loop_
_entity_poly.entity_id
_entity_poly.type
_entity_poly.pdbx_seq_one_letter_code
_entity_poly.pdbx_strand_id
1 'polypeptide(L)' 'WEWCADWYADDYYLQSPRENPTGKISGTERVMRGGSFLCAENFCTNYRVAGRSHATPNTGLNNVGFRCAKGV' A
#
# COMPACT_ATOMS: atom_id res chain seq x y z
N TRP A 1 1.03 1.18 9.42
CA TRP A 1 0.90 0.89 7.98
C TRP A 1 0.20 -0.42 7.84
N GLU A 2 -0.53 -0.62 6.75
CA GLU A 2 -1.26 -1.86 6.52
C GLU A 2 -0.97 -2.40 5.12
N TRP A 3 -0.55 -3.67 5.05
CA TRP A 3 -0.32 -4.37 3.79
C TRP A 3 -1.60 -4.52 2.96
N CYS A 4 -1.47 -4.39 1.64
CA CYS A 4 -2.50 -4.69 0.66
C CYS A 4 -2.04 -5.81 -0.29
N ALA A 5 -3.01 -6.46 -0.95
CA ALA A 5 -2.72 -7.55 -1.87
C ALA A 5 -1.98 -7.10 -3.14
N ASP A 6 -2.12 -5.83 -3.54
CA ASP A 6 -1.60 -5.29 -4.78
C ASP A 6 -0.06 -5.25 -4.84
N TRP A 7 0.49 -5.54 -6.02
CA TRP A 7 1.87 -5.18 -6.34
C TRP A 7 1.97 -3.67 -6.58
N TYR A 8 2.99 -3.03 -5.99
CA TYR A 8 3.19 -1.59 -6.13
C TYR A 8 3.78 -1.24 -7.49
N ALA A 9 3.27 -0.15 -8.07
CA ALA A 9 3.86 0.55 -9.20
C ALA A 9 3.42 2.02 -9.18
N ASP A 10 4.33 2.94 -9.50
CA ASP A 10 4.06 4.38 -9.48
C ASP A 10 3.07 4.80 -10.56
N ASP A 11 3.16 4.19 -11.74
CA ASP A 11 2.37 4.50 -12.93
C ASP A 11 1.03 3.78 -12.99
N TYR A 12 0.72 2.89 -12.04
CA TYR A 12 -0.44 2.00 -12.14
C TYR A 12 -1.76 2.74 -12.33
N TYR A 13 -1.95 3.88 -11.66
CA TYR A 13 -3.19 4.65 -11.77
C TYR A 13 -3.41 5.29 -13.15
N LEU A 14 -2.36 5.45 -13.97
CA LEU A 14 -2.51 5.93 -15.35
C LEU A 14 -3.14 4.88 -16.28
N GLN A 15 -3.04 3.60 -15.92
CA GLN A 15 -3.45 2.46 -16.75
C GLN A 15 -4.49 1.56 -16.06
N SER A 16 -4.87 1.88 -14.82
CA SER A 16 -5.77 1.07 -14.00
C SER A 16 -7.16 0.95 -14.65
N PRO A 17 -7.77 -0.24 -14.69
CA PRO A 17 -9.19 -0.35 -14.99
C PRO A 17 -9.99 0.40 -13.92
N ARG A 18 -11.17 0.89 -14.29
CA ARG A 18 -12.07 1.61 -13.37
C ARG A 18 -12.81 0.66 -12.42
N GLU A 19 -13.12 -0.54 -12.88
CA GLU A 19 -13.90 -1.51 -12.12
C GLU A 19 -12.96 -2.56 -11.51
N ASN A 20 -13.05 -2.72 -10.18
CA ASN A 20 -12.31 -3.72 -9.39
C ASN A 20 -10.83 -3.91 -9.78
N PRO A 21 -9.99 -2.86 -9.77
CA PRO A 21 -8.56 -3.01 -10.06
C PRO A 21 -7.87 -3.87 -8.99
N THR A 22 -7.02 -4.79 -9.44
CA THR A 22 -6.29 -5.75 -8.57
C THR A 22 -4.78 -5.53 -8.54
N GLY A 23 -4.30 -4.38 -9.00
CA GLY A 23 -2.88 -4.08 -9.14
C GLY A 23 -2.23 -4.69 -10.40
N LYS A 24 -0.90 -4.65 -10.46
CA LYS A 24 -0.13 -5.39 -11.48
C LYS A 24 -0.18 -6.90 -11.20
N ILE A 25 0.02 -7.72 -12.23
CA ILE A 25 0.06 -9.19 -12.11
C ILE A 25 1.30 -9.66 -11.32
N SER A 26 2.43 -8.96 -11.49
CA SER A 26 3.70 -9.25 -10.82
C SER A 26 4.39 -7.95 -10.39
N GLY A 27 5.33 -8.08 -9.46
CA GLY A 27 6.12 -6.97 -8.93
C GLY A 27 7.13 -7.46 -7.90
N THR A 28 7.93 -6.54 -7.38
CA THR A 28 8.95 -6.79 -6.36
C THR A 28 8.48 -6.38 -4.96
N GLU A 29 7.55 -5.43 -4.87
CA GLU A 29 7.12 -4.81 -3.62
C GLU A 29 5.60 -4.71 -3.55
N ARG A 30 5.04 -4.90 -2.35
CA ARG A 30 3.60 -4.83 -2.12
C ARG A 30 3.20 -3.45 -1.62
N VAL A 31 1.97 -3.06 -1.91
CA VAL A 31 1.42 -1.78 -1.46
C VAL A 31 1.23 -1.80 0.07
N MET A 32 1.59 -0.70 0.72
CA MET A 32 1.19 -0.36 2.09
C MET A 32 0.40 0.94 2.11
N ARG A 33 -0.61 1.04 2.98
CA ARG A 33 -1.47 2.23 3.14
C ARG A 33 -1.60 2.67 4.61
N GLY A 34 -2.09 3.89 4.79
CA GLY A 34 -2.58 4.42 6.08
C GLY A 34 -1.55 5.09 6.99
N GLY A 35 -0.26 5.03 6.69
CA GLY A 35 0.77 5.59 7.58
C GLY A 35 0.90 4.81 8.90
N SER A 36 1.61 5.35 9.89
CA SER A 36 1.81 4.71 11.19
C SER A 36 1.94 5.74 12.31
N PHE A 37 2.05 5.28 13.56
CA PHE A 37 2.30 6.14 14.73
C PHE A 37 3.61 6.94 14.67
N LEU A 38 4.51 6.61 13.73
CA LEU A 38 5.71 7.40 13.50
C LEU A 38 5.47 8.61 12.59
N CYS A 39 4.45 8.62 11.72
CA CYS A 39 4.35 9.65 10.70
C CYS A 39 4.06 11.05 11.27
N ALA A 40 4.77 12.05 10.75
CA ALA A 40 4.60 13.46 11.09
C ALA A 40 4.75 14.35 9.85
N GLU A 41 4.14 15.55 9.88
CA GLU A 41 4.05 16.46 8.74
C GLU A 41 5.39 16.80 8.08
N ASN A 42 6.46 16.88 8.87
CA ASN A 42 7.79 17.24 8.41
C ASN A 42 8.54 16.12 7.68
N PHE A 43 8.05 14.88 7.67
CA PHE A 43 8.77 13.78 6.98
C PHE A 43 7.88 12.68 6.37
N CYS A 44 6.71 12.40 6.94
CA CYS A 44 5.78 11.38 6.44
C CYS A 44 4.36 11.92 6.48
N THR A 45 3.82 12.30 5.32
CA THR A 45 2.40 12.71 5.18
C THR A 45 1.50 11.58 4.67
N ASN A 46 1.97 10.32 4.71
CA ASN A 46 1.25 9.16 4.18
C ASN A 46 0.13 8.64 5.10
N TYR A 47 -0.13 9.31 6.23
CA TYR A 47 -1.37 9.13 6.99
C TYR A 47 -2.60 9.67 6.25
N ARG A 48 -2.42 10.52 5.22
CA ARG A 48 -3.52 10.92 4.33
C ARG A 48 -4.12 9.70 3.64
N VAL A 49 -5.43 9.71 3.41
CA VAL A 49 -6.16 8.59 2.79
C VAL A 49 -5.61 8.16 1.41
N ALA A 50 -5.11 9.13 0.63
CA ALA A 50 -4.50 8.89 -0.67
C ALA A 50 -3.01 8.46 -0.59
N GLY A 51 -2.41 8.55 0.59
CA GLY A 51 -1.02 8.18 0.84
C GLY A 51 -0.79 6.70 0.58
N ARG A 52 0.31 6.39 -0.11
CA ARG A 52 0.75 5.03 -0.44
C ARG A 52 2.26 4.92 -0.31
N SER A 53 2.70 3.74 0.08
CA SER A 53 4.10 3.35 0.07
C SER A 53 4.18 1.86 -0.25
N HIS A 54 5.37 1.29 -0.15
CA HIS A 54 5.65 -0.08 -0.52
C HIS A 54 6.90 -0.58 0.21
N ALA A 55 7.01 -1.89 0.27
CA ALA A 55 8.22 -2.59 0.68
C ALA A 55 8.18 -4.02 0.12
N THR A 56 9.30 -4.71 0.19
CA THR A 56 9.37 -6.12 -0.21
C THR A 56 8.49 -6.99 0.71
N PRO A 57 7.85 -8.06 0.19
CA PRO A 57 6.90 -8.87 0.97
C PRO A 57 7.48 -9.54 2.22
N ASN A 58 8.81 -9.72 2.28
CA ASN A 58 9.52 -10.30 3.40
C ASN A 58 9.93 -9.28 4.48
N THR A 59 9.61 -7.99 4.29
CA THR A 59 9.91 -6.94 5.26
C THR A 59 9.00 -7.02 6.48
N GLY A 60 9.60 -7.09 7.68
CA GLY A 60 8.90 -6.97 8.95
C GLY A 60 9.35 -5.72 9.72
N LEU A 61 8.40 -4.88 10.14
CA LEU A 61 8.66 -3.64 10.90
C LEU A 61 7.64 -3.50 12.03
N ASN A 62 8.04 -2.88 13.14
CA ASN A 62 7.17 -2.67 14.31
C ASN A 62 6.00 -1.69 14.08
N ASN A 63 5.98 -0.98 12.95
CA ASN A 63 4.97 0.00 12.59
C ASN A 63 4.13 -0.42 11.36
N VAL A 64 4.26 -1.68 10.93
CA VAL A 64 3.52 -2.28 9.81
C VAL A 64 2.73 -3.50 10.30
N GLY A 65 1.44 -3.53 9.98
CA GLY A 65 0.53 -4.65 10.21
C GLY A 65 -0.31 -4.92 8.96
N PHE A 66 -1.49 -5.51 9.14
CA PHE A 66 -2.47 -5.74 8.06
C PHE A 66 -3.88 -5.89 8.62
N ARG A 67 -4.88 -5.77 7.74
CA ARG A 67 -6.27 -6.17 8.01
C ARG A 67 -6.78 -7.08 6.89
N CYS A 68 -7.75 -7.92 7.19
CA CYS A 68 -8.32 -8.85 6.22
C CYS A 68 -9.56 -8.26 5.52
N ALA A 69 -9.84 -8.77 4.33
CA ALA A 69 -11.09 -8.56 3.60
C ALA A 69 -11.58 -9.90 3.05
N LYS A 70 -12.88 -10.00 2.77
CA LYS A 70 -13.50 -11.19 2.18
C LYS A 70 -14.49 -10.74 1.10
N GLY A 71 -14.48 -11.41 -0.05
CA GLY A 71 -15.49 -11.22 -1.09
C GLY A 71 -16.88 -11.63 -0.60
N VAL A 72 -17.91 -10.96 -1.13
CA VAL A 72 -19.32 -11.29 -0.91
C VAL A 72 -19.78 -12.23 -2.01
#